data_AF-A0A536R808-F1
#
_entry.id   AF-A0A536R808-F1
#
_cell.length_a   1.000
_cell.length_b   1.000
_cell.length_c   1.000
_cell.angle_alpha   90.00
_cell.angle_beta   90.00
_cell.angle_gamma   90.00
#
_symmetry.space_group_name_H-M   'P 1'
#
loop_
_entity.id
_entity.type
_entity.pdbx_description
1 polymer ?
#
loop_
_entity_poly.entity_id
_entity_poly.type
_entity_poly.pdbx_seq_one_letter_code
_entity_poly.pdbx_strand_id
1 'polypeptide(L)'
;MAGTCPGLFHERPRWLFHHHAGVCVLPGGPTRQDAPRGCGAGMSMLGLEFMRNAFMAGGCIALAAGLVGYFVVLRNQVFTADALSHVAFTGGLGGVLAGLNLLAGVFGSCIAVALAIGALGGRGRGRDIAIGTVFAWVLGVGALFLSLYTTARSAASGTLGVSVLFGRAGCALACIVGALLRPGRGHRRGVGPGGGCSADLRPDGHPGGGRAEPVDASMGGNGALRRDRRRRRLARARRRLLYRVAGELPDHRPRLCPVPGVTSRAPHVADWTTRMKVLGSLVALVLLSGCGLSAQTGSASGKVPVVAVENFWGSIAAQVGGEHAAVTSIIANPDTDPHDYDPTPQDARTIAQAKYVIVNGVGYDAWAAKLLDANPAPARIVLTVGDLVGKKVGDNPHLWYSPSYVDQAVEQVASDLGKLDAADAAYFQRQAADYKVIGLKSYHDTIGAIRQKYGGTKVGATESIFAYLAEGTGLNLITPSGYLNAISEGADPSAAEKATVEIQIATRAIKVFAYNSQNSTPEVQGLVAKARAKAIPVVRLTETMPPAHATFQDWQTAQLKDLLQALGG
;
A
#
# COMPACT_ATOMS: atom_id res chain seq x y z
N MET A 1 -82.52 -10.18 -7.99
CA MET A 1 -82.90 -10.75 -9.30
C MET A 1 -81.72 -10.49 -10.22
N ALA A 2 -80.72 -11.37 -10.26
CA ALA A 2 -80.63 -12.61 -11.06
C ALA A 2 -80.37 -12.33 -12.55
N GLY A 3 -79.25 -12.87 -13.06
CA GLY A 3 -78.79 -12.87 -14.46
C GLY A 3 -77.25 -12.82 -14.57
N THR A 4 -76.44 -13.83 -14.19
CA THR A 4 -75.92 -14.98 -15.00
C THR A 4 -75.44 -14.58 -16.41
N CYS A 5 -74.26 -14.92 -16.96
CA CYS A 5 -73.24 -15.99 -16.78
C CYS A 5 -72.07 -15.72 -17.82
N PRO A 6 -71.09 -16.60 -18.15
CA PRO A 6 -69.95 -17.14 -17.37
C PRO A 6 -68.58 -17.26 -18.14
N GLY A 7 -67.49 -17.61 -17.41
CA GLY A 7 -66.34 -18.45 -17.84
C GLY A 7 -65.29 -17.86 -18.81
N LEU A 8 -64.06 -18.39 -18.96
CA LEU A 8 -63.21 -19.36 -18.26
C LEU A 8 -61.84 -19.34 -18.98
N PHE A 9 -60.76 -19.54 -18.21
CA PHE A 9 -59.44 -20.10 -18.54
C PHE A 9 -58.33 -19.33 -19.31
N HIS A 10 -57.16 -19.34 -18.63
CA HIS A 10 -55.76 -19.50 -19.09
C HIS A 10 -55.33 -19.01 -20.48
N GLU A 11 -54.30 -18.15 -20.51
CA GLU A 11 -52.95 -18.50 -20.95
C GLU A 11 -51.97 -17.30 -20.83
N ARG A 12 -50.68 -17.60 -20.71
CA ARG A 12 -49.56 -16.63 -20.58
C ARG A 12 -49.35 -15.82 -21.87
N PRO A 13 -48.73 -14.63 -21.80
CA PRO A 13 -47.77 -14.24 -22.84
C PRO A 13 -46.46 -13.72 -22.20
N ARG A 14 -45.31 -14.32 -22.48
CA ARG A 14 -44.42 -14.05 -23.63
C ARG A 14 -44.04 -12.57 -23.75
N TRP A 15 -42.83 -12.31 -23.27
CA TRP A 15 -41.98 -11.15 -23.51
C TRP A 15 -41.91 -10.77 -24.99
N LEU A 16 -42.25 -9.52 -25.31
CA LEU A 16 -41.79 -8.83 -26.51
C LEU A 16 -41.68 -7.34 -26.20
N PHE A 17 -40.43 -6.87 -26.22
CA PHE A 17 -40.01 -5.48 -26.08
C PHE A 17 -40.56 -4.64 -27.22
N HIS A 18 -41.28 -3.56 -26.91
CA HIS A 18 -41.30 -2.36 -27.75
C HIS A 18 -41.32 -1.10 -26.88
N HIS A 19 -40.22 -0.36 -26.96
CA HIS A 19 -40.03 0.97 -26.39
C HIS A 19 -40.86 1.99 -27.18
N HIS A 20 -41.75 2.72 -26.52
CA HIS A 20 -42.11 4.07 -26.92
C HIS A 20 -42.39 4.92 -25.67
N ALA A 21 -41.44 5.81 -25.36
CA ALA A 21 -41.60 6.88 -24.39
C ALA A 21 -42.45 8.00 -25.01
N GLY A 22 -43.67 8.19 -24.49
CA GLY A 22 -44.50 9.36 -24.79
C GLY A 22 -44.23 10.45 -23.76
N VAL A 23 -43.62 11.55 -24.20
CA VAL A 23 -43.49 12.79 -23.42
C VAL A 23 -44.73 13.66 -23.68
N CYS A 24 -45.50 13.95 -22.62
CA CYS A 24 -46.57 14.95 -22.65
C CYS A 24 -45.97 16.35 -22.76
N VAL A 25 -46.43 17.14 -23.75
CA VAL A 25 -46.13 18.57 -23.88
C VAL A 25 -47.45 19.35 -23.79
N LEU A 26 -47.49 20.32 -22.87
CA LEU A 26 -48.58 21.28 -22.67
C LEU A 26 -48.62 22.33 -23.80
N PRO A 27 -49.79 22.85 -24.20
CA PRO A 27 -49.88 23.83 -25.29
C PRO A 27 -49.86 25.27 -24.76
N GLY A 28 -48.95 26.11 -25.28
CA GLY A 28 -49.02 27.57 -25.15
C GLY A 28 -47.67 28.30 -25.31
N GLY A 29 -47.42 28.91 -26.48
CA GLY A 29 -46.37 29.93 -26.69
C GLY A 29 -45.40 29.66 -27.86
N PRO A 30 -44.77 30.71 -28.42
CA PRO A 30 -44.93 31.07 -29.84
C PRO A 30 -43.92 30.46 -30.82
N THR A 31 -44.31 30.55 -32.10
CA THR A 31 -43.66 30.09 -33.33
C THR A 31 -42.15 30.33 -33.39
N ARG A 32 -41.41 29.22 -33.52
CA ARG A 32 -39.96 29.16 -33.71
C ARG A 32 -39.63 29.18 -35.21
N GLN A 33 -39.59 30.36 -35.82
CA GLN A 33 -38.72 30.60 -36.97
C GLN A 33 -37.47 31.29 -36.42
N ASP A 34 -36.29 30.89 -36.92
CA ASP A 34 -34.94 31.29 -36.45
C ASP A 34 -34.31 30.37 -35.38
N ALA A 35 -34.06 29.12 -35.77
CA ALA A 35 -32.95 28.34 -35.21
C ALA A 35 -32.18 27.67 -36.37
N PRO A 36 -30.85 27.83 -36.46
CA PRO A 36 -30.07 27.27 -37.55
C PRO A 36 -30.14 25.74 -37.55
N ARG A 37 -30.37 25.19 -38.74
CA ARG A 37 -30.46 23.75 -38.99
C ARG A 37 -29.14 23.07 -38.59
N GLY A 38 -29.20 22.14 -37.63
CA GLY A 38 -28.14 21.17 -37.39
C GLY A 38 -27.82 20.93 -35.91
N CYS A 39 -28.63 20.14 -35.22
CA CYS A 39 -28.19 19.37 -34.05
C CYS A 39 -29.16 18.20 -33.81
N GLY A 40 -29.05 17.21 -34.70
CA GLY A 40 -29.46 15.84 -34.43
C GLY A 40 -28.21 14.96 -34.49
N ALA A 41 -28.12 13.99 -33.58
CA ALA A 41 -27.15 12.90 -33.52
C ALA A 41 -25.72 13.21 -33.01
N GLY A 42 -25.39 12.62 -31.85
CA GLY A 42 -24.06 12.12 -31.51
C GLY A 42 -22.91 13.13 -31.48
N MET A 43 -22.83 13.95 -30.43
CA MET A 43 -21.55 14.59 -30.08
C MET A 43 -20.62 13.51 -29.52
N SER A 44 -19.83 12.89 -30.41
CA SER A 44 -18.69 12.05 -30.04
C SER A 44 -17.82 12.81 -29.03
N MET A 45 -17.40 12.16 -27.93
CA MET A 45 -16.51 12.78 -26.93
C MET A 45 -15.24 13.39 -27.56
N LEU A 46 -14.81 12.88 -28.72
CA LEU A 46 -13.65 13.38 -29.48
C LEU A 46 -13.94 14.65 -30.30
N GLY A 47 -15.20 15.09 -30.37
CA GLY A 47 -15.59 16.36 -30.97
C GLY A 47 -15.24 17.57 -30.10
N LEU A 48 -14.96 17.35 -28.81
CA LEU A 48 -14.54 18.40 -27.89
C LEU A 48 -13.02 18.63 -28.01
N GLU A 49 -12.61 19.87 -28.28
CA GLU A 49 -11.21 20.23 -28.54
C GLU A 49 -10.28 19.88 -27.37
N PHE A 50 -10.74 20.10 -26.13
CA PHE A 50 -9.97 19.72 -24.93
C PHE A 50 -9.75 18.20 -24.86
N MET A 51 -10.73 17.41 -25.30
CA MET A 51 -10.66 15.95 -25.23
C MET A 51 -9.71 15.39 -26.29
N ARG A 52 -9.70 15.99 -27.49
CA ARG A 52 -8.69 15.70 -28.52
C ARG A 52 -7.28 16.05 -28.03
N ASN A 53 -7.11 17.21 -27.40
CA ASN A 53 -5.82 17.62 -26.85
C ASN A 53 -5.36 16.72 -25.69
N ALA A 54 -6.27 16.31 -24.81
CA ALA A 54 -5.98 15.38 -23.72
C ALA A 54 -5.59 13.99 -24.25
N PHE A 55 -6.29 13.49 -25.27
CA PHE A 55 -5.99 12.20 -25.89
C PHE A 55 -4.63 12.21 -26.59
N MET A 56 -4.31 13.27 -27.34
CA MET A 56 -2.99 13.42 -27.99
C MET A 56 -1.86 13.54 -26.96
N ALA A 57 -2.04 14.37 -25.93
CA ALA A 57 -1.03 14.53 -24.87
C ALA A 57 -0.83 13.24 -24.07
N GLY A 58 -1.92 12.59 -23.66
CA GLY A 58 -1.91 11.33 -22.92
C GLY A 58 -1.28 10.19 -23.72
N GLY A 59 -1.57 10.10 -25.02
CA GLY A 59 -0.96 9.11 -25.91
C GLY A 59 0.56 9.28 -26.03
N CYS A 60 1.04 10.51 -26.20
CA CYS A 60 2.48 10.81 -26.23
C CYS A 60 3.17 10.46 -24.90
N ILE A 61 2.51 10.76 -23.76
CA ILE A 61 3.04 10.43 -22.42
C ILE A 61 3.07 8.92 -22.20
N ALA A 62 2.03 8.19 -22.61
CA ALA A 62 1.95 6.73 -22.46
C ALA A 62 3.08 6.02 -23.23
N LEU A 63 3.36 6.46 -24.47
CA LEU A 63 4.47 5.93 -25.26
C LEU A 63 5.83 6.23 -24.61
N ALA A 64 6.04 7.46 -24.14
CA ALA A 64 7.27 7.84 -23.47
C ALA A 64 7.48 7.08 -22.15
N ALA A 65 6.41 6.92 -21.35
CA ALA A 65 6.44 6.18 -20.10
C ALA A 65 6.71 4.69 -20.32
N GLY A 66 6.13 4.08 -21.37
CA GLY A 66 6.41 2.68 -21.73
C GLY A 66 7.87 2.45 -22.11
N LEU A 67 8.46 3.33 -22.92
CA LEU A 67 9.87 3.25 -23.31
C LEU A 67 10.82 3.48 -22.14
N VAL A 68 10.57 4.50 -21.32
CA VAL A 68 11.41 4.81 -20.15
C VAL A 68 11.26 3.75 -19.06
N GLY A 69 10.04 3.28 -18.81
CA GLY A 69 9.70 2.28 -17.80
C GLY A 69 10.47 0.97 -17.99
N TYR A 70 10.62 0.50 -19.23
CA TYR A 70 11.42 -0.68 -19.55
C TYR A 70 12.88 -0.55 -19.03
N PHE A 71 13.51 0.60 -19.23
CA PHE A 71 14.88 0.84 -18.76
C PHE A 71 14.97 1.08 -17.24
N VAL A 72 13.93 1.68 -16.63
CA VAL A 72 13.86 1.88 -15.17
C VAL A 72 13.80 0.53 -14.45
N VAL A 73 13.01 -0.41 -14.96
CA VAL A 73 12.91 -1.79 -14.43
C VAL A 73 14.24 -2.52 -14.61
N LEU A 74 14.83 -2.50 -15.81
CA LEU A 74 16.12 -3.16 -16.07
C LEU A 74 17.28 -2.63 -15.22
N ARG A 75 17.22 -1.37 -14.79
CA ARG A 75 18.25 -0.74 -13.94
C ARG A 75 17.97 -0.87 -12.44
N ASN A 76 16.88 -1.53 -12.06
CA ASN A 76 16.40 -1.63 -10.68
C ASN A 76 16.30 -0.23 -10.01
N GLN A 77 15.66 0.71 -10.72
CA GLN A 77 15.52 2.11 -10.31
C GLN A 77 14.05 2.54 -10.13
N VAL A 78 13.14 1.60 -9.92
CA VAL A 78 11.69 1.86 -9.78
C VAL A 78 11.42 2.88 -8.66
N PHE A 79 12.09 2.74 -7.52
CA PHE A 79 12.01 3.70 -6.40
C PHE A 79 12.55 5.10 -6.73
N THR A 80 13.47 5.24 -7.68
CA THR A 80 13.97 6.56 -8.13
C THR A 80 12.94 7.26 -9.01
N ALA A 81 12.19 6.52 -9.82
CA ALA A 81 11.14 7.08 -10.67
C ALA A 81 9.97 7.63 -9.85
N ASP A 82 9.58 6.90 -8.80
CA ASP A 82 8.56 7.36 -7.85
C ASP A 82 9.01 8.61 -7.09
N ALA A 83 10.23 8.60 -6.54
CA ALA A 83 10.80 9.75 -5.84
C ALA A 83 10.85 11.04 -6.69
N LEU A 84 11.13 10.94 -7.99
CA LEU A 84 11.15 12.09 -8.90
C LEU A 84 9.78 12.73 -9.10
N SER A 85 8.69 11.99 -8.98
CA SER A 85 7.33 12.54 -9.09
C SER A 85 7.01 13.49 -7.93
N HIS A 86 7.42 13.12 -6.71
CA HIS A 86 7.28 13.96 -5.51
C HIS A 86 8.23 15.17 -5.53
N VAL A 87 9.42 15.02 -6.14
CA VAL A 87 10.35 16.14 -6.38
C VAL A 87 9.74 17.15 -7.35
N ALA A 88 9.11 16.69 -8.43
CA ALA A 88 8.48 17.56 -9.42
C ALA A 88 7.40 18.44 -8.77
N PHE A 89 6.53 17.85 -7.95
CA PHE A 89 5.52 18.59 -7.20
C PHE A 89 6.14 19.63 -6.26
N THR A 90 7.09 19.21 -5.42
CA THR A 90 7.77 20.06 -4.44
C THR A 90 8.52 21.22 -5.10
N GLY A 91 9.24 20.95 -6.19
CA GLY A 91 10.00 21.96 -6.90
C GLY A 91 9.14 22.89 -7.75
N GLY A 92 8.00 22.42 -8.25
CA GLY A 92 7.00 23.29 -8.88
C GLY A 92 6.46 24.32 -7.88
N LEU A 93 6.06 23.86 -6.70
CA LEU A 93 5.63 24.73 -5.58
C LEU A 93 6.72 25.70 -5.15
N GLY A 94 7.95 25.22 -4.95
CA GLY A 94 9.10 26.05 -4.59
C GLY A 94 9.44 27.09 -5.66
N GLY A 95 9.34 26.73 -6.95
CA GLY A 95 9.53 27.64 -8.06
C GLY A 95 8.50 28.77 -8.05
N VAL A 96 7.22 28.44 -7.86
CA VAL A 96 6.16 29.44 -7.79
C VAL A 96 6.29 30.35 -6.57
N LEU A 97 6.72 29.81 -5.42
CA LEU A 97 7.02 30.60 -4.22
C LEU A 97 8.21 31.55 -4.42
N ALA A 98 9.22 31.13 -5.18
CA ALA A 98 10.36 31.95 -5.56
C ALA A 98 10.06 32.95 -6.71
N GLY A 99 8.80 33.02 -7.18
CA GLY A 99 8.40 33.89 -8.30
C GLY A 99 8.86 33.42 -9.67
N LEU A 100 9.32 32.17 -9.79
CA LEU A 100 9.78 31.55 -11.04
C LEU A 100 8.62 30.87 -11.78
N ASN A 101 8.84 30.60 -13.07
CA ASN A 101 7.92 29.78 -13.87
C ASN A 101 7.79 28.37 -13.27
N LEU A 102 6.57 27.85 -13.17
CA LEU A 102 6.28 26.49 -12.67
C LEU A 102 7.15 25.43 -13.33
N LEU A 103 7.29 25.48 -14.66
CA LEU A 103 8.11 24.53 -15.41
C LEU A 103 9.59 24.65 -15.03
N ALA A 104 10.09 25.85 -14.82
CA ALA A 104 11.48 26.05 -14.39
C ALA A 104 11.73 25.47 -12.98
N GLY A 105 10.75 25.59 -12.07
CA GLY A 105 10.80 24.96 -10.75
C GLY A 105 10.80 23.44 -10.81
N VAL A 106 9.89 22.86 -11.61
CA VAL A 106 9.80 21.40 -11.83
C VAL A 106 11.09 20.87 -12.46
N PHE A 107 11.56 21.44 -13.57
CA PHE A 107 12.75 20.94 -14.25
C PHE A 107 14.03 21.16 -13.44
N GLY A 108 14.19 22.33 -12.83
CA GLY A 108 15.38 22.66 -12.03
C GLY A 108 15.54 21.74 -10.82
N SER A 109 14.46 21.47 -10.09
CA SER A 109 14.47 20.59 -8.93
C SER A 109 14.72 19.12 -9.30
N CYS A 110 14.05 18.61 -10.33
CA CYS A 110 14.24 17.23 -10.80
C CYS A 110 15.69 16.99 -11.25
N ILE A 111 16.30 17.94 -11.97
CA ILE A 111 17.71 17.83 -12.39
C ILE A 111 18.63 17.89 -11.17
N ALA A 112 18.41 18.83 -10.25
CA ALA A 112 19.25 18.98 -9.06
C ALA A 112 19.21 17.71 -8.17
N VAL A 113 18.02 17.15 -7.94
CA VAL A 113 17.86 15.93 -7.13
C VAL A 113 18.39 14.70 -7.85
N ALA A 114 18.19 14.57 -9.17
CA ALA A 114 18.77 13.47 -9.94
C ALA A 114 20.31 13.49 -9.89
N LEU A 115 20.92 14.67 -9.98
CA LEU A 115 22.37 14.83 -9.82
C LEU A 115 22.83 14.51 -8.39
N ALA A 116 22.08 14.93 -7.36
CA ALA A 116 22.38 14.61 -5.97
C ALA A 116 22.31 13.10 -5.69
N ILE A 117 21.27 12.42 -6.17
CA ILE A 117 21.14 10.95 -6.07
C ILE A 117 22.28 10.27 -6.85
N GLY A 118 22.64 10.80 -8.02
CA GLY A 118 23.77 10.32 -8.82
C GLY A 118 25.13 10.47 -8.14
N ALA A 119 25.34 11.58 -7.42
CA ALA A 119 26.57 11.87 -6.70
C ALA A 119 26.69 11.07 -5.38
N LEU A 120 25.58 10.86 -4.68
CA LEU A 120 25.51 10.10 -3.42
C LEU A 120 25.44 8.59 -3.64
N GLY A 121 25.04 8.15 -4.84
CA GLY A 121 24.90 6.76 -5.24
C GLY A 121 26.22 6.03 -5.51
N GLY A 122 27.05 5.84 -4.49
CA GLY A 122 28.17 4.90 -4.54
C GLY A 122 27.72 3.45 -4.80
N ARG A 123 28.56 2.64 -5.47
CA ARG A 123 28.21 1.28 -5.95
C ARG A 123 27.53 0.41 -4.87
N GLY A 124 26.28 0.05 -5.14
CA GLY A 124 25.68 -1.26 -4.82
C GLY A 124 24.98 -1.46 -3.47
N ARG A 125 25.08 -0.53 -2.51
CA ARG A 125 24.38 -0.69 -1.20
C ARG A 125 24.05 0.60 -0.44
N GLY A 126 24.72 1.73 -0.75
CA GLY A 126 24.40 3.04 -0.17
C GLY A 126 23.32 3.82 -0.93
N ARG A 127 22.92 3.34 -2.12
CA ARG A 127 22.02 4.06 -3.02
C ARG A 127 20.59 4.16 -2.47
N ASP A 128 20.08 3.10 -1.87
CA ASP A 128 18.68 3.05 -1.40
C ASP A 128 18.49 3.88 -0.12
N ILE A 129 19.49 3.91 0.76
CA ILE A 129 19.51 4.76 1.96
C ILE A 129 19.64 6.24 1.55
N ALA A 130 20.50 6.55 0.57
CA ALA A 130 20.62 7.90 0.05
C ALA A 130 19.31 8.37 -0.62
N ILE A 131 18.65 7.51 -1.40
CA ILE A 131 17.34 7.78 -1.99
C ILE A 131 16.29 8.01 -0.89
N GLY A 132 16.20 7.13 0.11
CA GLY A 132 15.25 7.28 1.20
C GLY A 132 15.45 8.55 2.03
N THR A 133 16.71 8.94 2.27
CA THR A 133 17.05 10.17 3.02
C THR A 133 16.69 11.42 2.21
N VAL A 134 17.01 11.44 0.91
CA VAL A 134 16.64 12.54 0.00
C VAL A 134 15.13 12.64 -0.14
N PHE A 135 14.42 11.51 -0.21
CA PHE A 135 12.98 11.45 -0.35
C PHE A 135 12.25 12.01 0.88
N ALA A 136 12.63 11.58 2.09
CA ALA A 136 12.07 12.09 3.33
C ALA A 136 12.26 13.61 3.48
N TRP A 137 13.43 14.12 3.07
CA TRP A 137 13.72 15.55 3.07
C TRP A 137 12.87 16.32 2.05
N VAL A 138 12.72 15.80 0.82
CA VAL A 138 11.88 16.41 -0.22
C VAL A 138 10.42 16.48 0.19
N LEU A 139 9.87 15.42 0.80
CA LEU A 139 8.49 15.44 1.30
C LEU A 139 8.29 16.46 2.43
N GLY A 140 9.26 16.57 3.35
CA GLY A 140 9.23 17.58 4.41
C GLY A 140 9.26 19.02 3.87
N VAL A 141 10.11 19.28 2.87
CA VAL A 141 10.17 20.59 2.20
C VAL A 141 8.91 20.86 1.37
N GLY A 142 8.34 19.83 0.73
CA GLY A 142 7.08 19.92 -0.02
C GLY A 142 5.90 20.30 0.87
N ALA A 143 5.78 19.67 2.05
CA ALA A 143 4.76 20.02 3.03
C ALA A 143 4.93 21.46 3.55
N LEU A 144 6.17 21.90 3.79
CA LEU A 144 6.48 23.28 4.18
C LEU A 144 6.10 24.29 3.08
N PHE A 145 6.45 24.02 1.82
CA PHE A 145 6.09 24.89 0.70
C PHE A 145 4.59 24.94 0.46
N LEU A 146 3.89 23.80 0.59
CA LEU A 146 2.44 23.78 0.49
C LEU A 146 1.81 24.65 1.60
N SER A 147 2.26 24.49 2.84
CA SER A 147 1.82 25.30 3.98
C SER A 147 2.12 26.79 3.79
N LEU A 148 3.32 27.16 3.33
CA LEU A 148 3.67 28.55 3.05
C LEU A 148 2.85 29.12 1.90
N TYR A 149 2.58 28.32 0.86
CA TYR A 149 1.77 28.73 -0.28
C TYR A 149 0.31 28.98 0.10
N THR A 150 -0.31 28.06 0.85
CA THR A 150 -1.69 28.21 1.32
C THR A 150 -1.83 29.38 2.30
N THR A 151 -0.81 29.62 3.13
CA THR A 151 -0.83 30.69 4.14
C THR A 151 -0.52 32.07 3.55
N ALA A 152 0.40 32.16 2.57
CA ALA A 152 0.81 33.43 1.96
C ALA A 152 -0.13 33.95 0.85
N ARG A 153 -0.94 33.08 0.22
CA ARG A 153 -1.83 33.44 -0.90
C ARG A 153 -3.33 33.25 -0.64
N SER A 154 -3.76 33.20 0.61
CA SER A 154 -5.19 33.26 1.00
C SER A 154 -5.90 34.58 0.62
N ALA A 155 -5.41 35.34 -0.37
CA ALA A 155 -6.07 36.51 -0.96
C ALA A 155 -6.16 36.52 -2.50
N ALA A 156 -5.71 35.50 -3.24
CA ALA A 156 -5.91 35.49 -4.70
C ALA A 156 -5.96 34.09 -5.35
N SER A 157 -7.16 33.72 -5.79
CA SER A 157 -7.49 32.79 -6.89
C SER A 157 -7.06 31.32 -6.77
N GLY A 158 -8.03 30.46 -6.39
CA GLY A 158 -7.94 28.99 -6.34
C GLY A 158 -7.76 28.26 -7.68
N THR A 159 -7.56 28.98 -8.78
CA THR A 159 -7.33 28.43 -10.13
C THR A 159 -5.89 27.93 -10.36
N LEU A 160 -4.94 28.29 -9.50
CA LEU A 160 -3.52 27.91 -9.66
C LEU A 160 -3.18 26.53 -9.07
N GLY A 161 -3.90 26.05 -8.06
CA GLY A 161 -3.68 24.70 -7.48
C GLY A 161 -3.94 23.58 -8.49
N VAL A 162 -4.99 23.74 -9.31
CA VAL A 162 -5.32 22.81 -10.42
C VAL A 162 -4.29 22.89 -11.55
N SER A 163 -3.68 24.07 -11.77
CA SER A 163 -2.64 24.28 -12.78
C SER A 163 -1.29 23.64 -12.40
N VAL A 164 -1.06 23.43 -11.10
CA VAL A 164 0.12 22.72 -10.56
C VAL A 164 -0.08 21.20 -10.63
N LEU A 165 -1.29 20.71 -10.39
CA LEU A 165 -1.62 19.28 -10.51
C LEU A 165 -1.68 18.80 -11.97
N PHE A 166 -2.15 19.65 -12.88
CA PHE A 166 -2.23 19.38 -14.32
C PHE A 166 -1.41 20.43 -15.10
N GLY A 167 -0.08 20.33 -14.99
CA GLY A 167 0.81 21.16 -15.78
C GLY A 167 0.48 21.05 -17.27
N ARG A 168 0.35 22.19 -17.97
CA ARG A 168 0.40 22.27 -19.44
C ARG A 168 1.76 21.78 -19.91
N ALA A 169 1.93 20.46 -20.03
CA ALA A 169 3.18 19.82 -20.41
C ALA A 169 2.93 18.67 -21.40
N GLY A 170 2.19 18.95 -22.48
CA GLY A 170 2.01 18.01 -23.59
C GLY A 170 3.07 18.11 -24.69
N CYS A 171 3.79 19.23 -24.84
CA CYS A 171 4.61 19.48 -26.04
C CYS A 171 6.12 19.60 -25.82
N ALA A 172 6.63 19.77 -24.58
CA ALA A 172 8.05 20.03 -24.37
C ALA A 172 8.93 18.77 -24.25
N LEU A 173 8.34 17.60 -23.98
CA LEU A 173 9.08 16.35 -23.77
C LEU A 173 9.66 15.75 -25.07
N ALA A 174 9.11 16.15 -26.23
CA ALA A 174 9.57 15.68 -27.54
C ALA A 174 10.95 16.24 -27.94
N CYS A 175 11.37 17.39 -27.40
CA CYS A 175 12.62 18.03 -27.81
C CYS A 175 13.87 17.46 -27.12
N ILE A 176 13.73 16.75 -26.00
CA ILE A 176 14.89 16.27 -25.20
C ILE A 176 15.39 14.90 -25.67
N VAL A 177 14.53 14.05 -26.25
CA VAL A 177 14.95 12.76 -26.83
C VAL A 177 15.93 12.96 -28.01
N GLY A 178 15.83 14.07 -28.74
CA GLY A 178 16.76 14.41 -29.82
C GLY A 178 18.17 14.80 -29.35
N ALA A 179 18.32 15.34 -28.13
CA ALA A 179 19.61 15.80 -27.63
C ALA A 179 20.44 14.69 -26.93
N LEU A 180 19.78 13.70 -26.33
CA LEU A 180 20.42 12.58 -25.63
C LEU A 180 20.83 11.40 -26.53
N LEU A 181 20.37 11.36 -27.78
CA LEU A 181 20.70 10.32 -28.76
C LEU A 181 21.96 10.61 -29.59
N ARG A 182 22.72 11.67 -29.29
CA ARG A 182 23.97 11.96 -30.01
C ARG A 182 25.11 11.10 -29.44
N PRO A 183 25.68 10.13 -30.20
CA PRO A 183 26.73 9.26 -29.67
C PRO A 183 28.04 10.05 -29.54
N GLY A 184 28.55 10.17 -28.31
CA GLY A 184 29.84 10.79 -28.02
C GLY A 184 30.99 9.94 -28.55
N ARG A 185 31.78 10.51 -29.47
CA ARG A 185 33.07 9.98 -29.93
C ARG A 185 34.06 9.92 -28.76
N GLY A 186 34.58 8.73 -28.46
CA GLY A 186 35.64 8.53 -27.50
C GLY A 186 36.97 9.14 -27.97
N HIS A 187 37.57 9.97 -27.11
CA HIS A 187 38.89 10.57 -27.31
C HIS A 187 39.91 9.78 -26.48
N ARG A 188 40.77 8.98 -27.13
CA ARG A 188 42.06 8.52 -26.56
C ARG A 188 43.19 9.08 -27.42
N ARG A 189 43.99 9.97 -26.81
CA ARG A 189 45.36 10.33 -27.20
C ARG A 189 46.23 9.06 -27.04
N GLY A 190 47.24 8.71 -27.83
CA GLY A 190 47.92 9.31 -28.98
C GLY A 190 49.37 8.79 -28.99
N VAL A 191 49.87 8.27 -30.11
CA VAL A 191 51.29 8.23 -30.53
C VAL A 191 51.29 8.16 -32.07
N GLY A 192 51.87 9.16 -32.75
CA GLY A 192 51.90 9.27 -34.23
C GLY A 192 53.14 8.63 -34.87
N PRO A 193 53.63 9.12 -36.03
CA PRO A 193 52.93 9.70 -37.19
C PRO A 193 53.28 8.94 -38.50
N GLY A 194 52.54 9.18 -39.59
CA GLY A 194 53.06 8.88 -40.93
C GLY A 194 52.00 8.59 -42.00
N GLY A 195 51.70 9.60 -42.83
CA GLY A 195 51.57 9.46 -44.28
C GLY A 195 50.37 8.74 -44.89
N GLY A 196 49.52 9.51 -45.56
CA GLY A 196 49.32 9.30 -47.01
C GLY A 196 48.12 8.50 -47.50
N CYS A 197 47.22 9.24 -48.15
CA CYS A 197 46.56 8.93 -49.42
C CYS A 197 45.33 7.98 -49.49
N SER A 198 44.22 8.62 -49.91
CA SER A 198 43.33 8.27 -51.03
C SER A 198 42.53 6.96 -50.95
N ALA A 199 41.19 7.06 -50.88
CA ALA A 199 40.25 6.96 -52.02
C ALA A 199 40.01 5.47 -52.39
N ASP A 200 38.84 4.97 -52.77
CA ASP A 200 37.57 5.54 -53.18
C ASP A 200 36.56 4.37 -53.27
N LEU A 201 35.27 4.70 -53.40
CA LEU A 201 34.22 3.93 -54.11
C LEU A 201 33.72 2.56 -53.55
N ARG A 202 32.56 2.64 -52.88
CA ARG A 202 31.21 2.11 -53.28
C ARG A 202 31.12 1.11 -54.49
N PRO A 203 29.97 0.44 -54.71
CA PRO A 203 28.97 -0.12 -53.78
C PRO A 203 28.31 -1.46 -54.29
N ASP A 204 27.28 -1.88 -53.56
CA ASP A 204 26.07 -2.59 -54.01
C ASP A 204 26.09 -4.09 -54.36
N GLY A 205 25.03 -4.79 -53.91
CA GLY A 205 24.58 -6.04 -54.53
C GLY A 205 24.04 -7.11 -53.58
N HIS A 206 22.85 -6.90 -53.02
CA HIS A 206 21.92 -7.98 -52.62
C HIS A 206 21.44 -8.77 -53.87
N PRO A 207 20.59 -9.82 -53.74
CA PRO A 207 20.39 -10.81 -52.67
C PRO A 207 20.24 -12.24 -53.25
N GLY A 208 19.98 -13.23 -52.38
CA GLY A 208 19.03 -14.28 -52.74
C GLY A 208 19.45 -15.72 -52.48
N GLY A 209 18.67 -16.37 -51.60
CA GLY A 209 18.05 -17.66 -51.91
C GLY A 209 18.80 -18.93 -51.51
N GLY A 210 18.06 -19.82 -50.85
CA GLY A 210 18.23 -21.26 -51.11
C GLY A 210 18.48 -22.14 -49.90
N ARG A 211 17.36 -22.69 -49.39
CA ARG A 211 17.20 -23.96 -48.66
C ARG A 211 18.32 -25.00 -48.90
N ALA A 212 18.68 -25.74 -47.84
CA ALA A 212 18.46 -27.20 -47.78
C ALA A 212 18.79 -27.72 -46.38
N GLU A 213 17.91 -28.60 -45.91
CA GLU A 213 17.98 -29.40 -44.69
C GLU A 213 18.99 -30.59 -44.81
N PRO A 214 18.83 -31.71 -44.08
CA PRO A 214 19.35 -31.98 -42.73
C PRO A 214 20.14 -33.31 -42.70
N VAL A 215 20.96 -33.61 -41.68
CA VAL A 215 21.23 -35.03 -41.36
C VAL A 215 21.63 -35.22 -39.89
N ASP A 216 20.87 -36.11 -39.23
CA ASP A 216 21.16 -36.80 -37.97
C ASP A 216 22.45 -37.64 -38.00
N ALA A 217 23.10 -37.78 -36.84
CA ALA A 217 23.59 -39.05 -36.27
C ALA A 217 24.44 -38.73 -35.03
N SER A 218 24.03 -39.07 -33.81
CA SER A 218 24.00 -40.42 -33.19
C SER A 218 25.38 -40.97 -32.80
N MET A 219 25.52 -41.21 -31.48
CA MET A 219 26.50 -42.05 -30.75
C MET A 219 27.97 -41.57 -30.73
N GLY A 220 28.73 -41.61 -29.64
CA GLY A 220 28.58 -42.15 -28.29
C GLY A 220 29.98 -42.23 -27.65
N GLY A 221 30.06 -42.25 -26.33
CA GLY A 221 31.17 -42.89 -25.61
C GLY A 221 32.33 -42.03 -25.09
N ASN A 222 32.41 -41.98 -23.75
CA ASN A 222 33.61 -41.99 -22.90
C ASN A 222 34.56 -40.78 -22.87
N GLY A 223 34.57 -40.11 -21.71
CA GLY A 223 35.62 -39.16 -21.36
C GLY A 223 35.57 -38.58 -19.95
N ALA A 224 34.97 -39.29 -18.99
CA ALA A 224 35.05 -38.94 -17.57
C ALA A 224 36.45 -39.25 -17.03
N LEU A 225 37.45 -38.41 -17.34
CA LEU A 225 38.78 -38.42 -16.71
C LEU A 225 39.57 -37.15 -17.06
N ARG A 226 38.99 -35.97 -16.89
CA ARG A 226 39.73 -34.70 -17.14
C ARG A 226 39.29 -33.49 -16.32
N ARG A 227 38.72 -33.69 -15.14
CA ARG A 227 38.27 -32.60 -14.26
C ARG A 227 38.71 -32.70 -12.79
N ASP A 228 39.80 -33.38 -12.48
CA ASP A 228 40.31 -33.42 -11.09
C ASP A 228 41.83 -33.18 -10.89
N ARG A 229 42.52 -32.57 -11.88
CA ARG A 229 43.96 -32.22 -11.75
C ARG A 229 44.28 -30.73 -11.63
N ARG A 230 43.27 -29.84 -11.60
CA ARG A 230 43.49 -28.38 -11.52
C ARG A 230 43.17 -27.72 -10.18
N ARG A 231 42.68 -28.45 -9.18
CA ARG A 231 42.36 -27.88 -7.84
C ARG A 231 43.35 -28.21 -6.71
N ARG A 232 44.39 -29.03 -6.96
CA ARG A 232 45.37 -29.43 -5.92
C ARG A 232 46.76 -28.80 -6.01
N ARG A 233 46.98 -27.79 -6.86
CA ARG A 233 48.30 -27.11 -7.03
C ARG A 233 48.40 -25.68 -6.47
N LEU A 234 47.39 -25.17 -5.76
CA LEU A 234 47.42 -23.82 -5.16
C LEU A 234 47.35 -23.79 -3.62
N ALA A 235 47.55 -24.94 -2.94
CA ALA A 235 47.51 -25.02 -1.48
C ALA A 235 48.86 -25.35 -0.81
N ARG A 236 49.99 -25.37 -1.54
CA ARG A 236 51.33 -25.69 -0.98
C ARG A 236 52.43 -24.66 -1.26
N ALA A 237 52.08 -23.43 -1.62
CA ALA A 237 53.03 -22.36 -1.95
C ALA A 237 52.88 -21.11 -1.06
N ARG A 238 52.47 -21.28 0.21
CA ARG A 238 52.27 -20.15 1.14
C ARG A 238 52.79 -20.41 2.57
N ARG A 239 53.86 -21.23 2.70
CA ARG A 239 54.48 -21.57 4.00
C ARG A 239 56.01 -21.68 4.00
N ARG A 240 56.73 -21.08 3.04
CA ARG A 240 58.21 -21.14 3.01
C ARG A 240 58.88 -19.87 2.50
N LEU A 241 58.55 -18.72 3.09
CA LEU A 241 59.39 -17.53 2.93
C LEU A 241 59.07 -16.52 4.04
N LEU A 242 59.74 -16.66 5.18
CA LEU A 242 60.03 -15.62 6.19
C LEU A 242 60.52 -16.36 7.45
N TYR A 243 61.74 -16.88 7.43
CA TYR A 243 62.61 -17.15 8.60
C TYR A 243 64.00 -17.57 8.07
N ARG A 244 64.78 -16.57 7.73
CA ARG A 244 66.23 -16.55 7.48
C ARG A 244 66.53 -15.06 7.67
N VAL A 245 67.01 -14.60 8.81
CA VAL A 245 68.39 -14.70 9.26
C VAL A 245 68.38 -14.41 10.77
N ALA A 246 68.84 -15.36 11.58
CA ALA A 246 69.25 -15.12 12.96
C ALA A 246 70.50 -15.97 13.18
N GLY A 247 71.65 -15.35 12.97
CA GLY A 247 72.95 -15.90 13.32
C GLY A 247 73.54 -15.09 14.46
N GLU A 248 73.77 -15.82 15.56
CA GLU A 248 74.98 -15.79 16.38
C GLU A 248 75.21 -14.64 17.40
N LEU A 249 75.31 -15.09 18.67
CA LEU A 249 75.82 -14.44 19.88
C LEU A 249 77.36 -14.25 19.81
N PRO A 250 77.97 -13.32 20.57
CA PRO A 250 78.39 -13.66 21.94
C PRO A 250 78.28 -12.55 23.00
N ASP A 251 78.32 -13.04 24.23
CA ASP A 251 78.16 -12.40 25.53
C ASP A 251 79.46 -11.74 26.02
N HIS A 252 79.40 -10.48 26.48
CA HIS A 252 80.40 -9.88 27.37
C HIS A 252 79.82 -8.68 28.15
N ARG A 253 79.70 -8.83 29.47
CA ARG A 253 79.81 -7.75 30.48
C ARG A 253 81.19 -7.91 31.15
N PRO A 254 81.93 -6.85 31.56
CA PRO A 254 81.48 -6.01 32.68
C PRO A 254 82.04 -4.56 32.83
N ARG A 255 81.32 -3.76 33.64
CA ARG A 255 81.77 -2.83 34.73
C ARG A 255 82.47 -1.46 34.47
N LEU A 256 81.89 -0.44 35.16
CA LEU A 256 82.49 0.74 35.87
C LEU A 256 83.02 1.89 34.98
N CYS A 257 82.92 3.20 35.25
CA CYS A 257 82.77 4.02 36.46
C CYS A 257 82.29 5.47 36.08
N PRO A 258 82.05 6.40 37.05
CA PRO A 258 81.22 7.61 36.92
C PRO A 258 82.00 8.91 36.62
N VAL A 259 81.31 9.96 36.15
CA VAL A 259 81.83 11.35 36.13
C VAL A 259 80.72 12.35 36.52
N PRO A 260 80.96 13.31 37.44
CA PRO A 260 79.95 14.24 37.99
C PRO A 260 80.03 15.67 37.42
N GLY A 261 78.90 16.39 37.54
CA GLY A 261 78.78 17.86 37.37
C GLY A 261 78.51 18.29 35.92
N VAL A 262 77.70 19.30 35.58
CA VAL A 262 77.14 20.45 36.29
C VAL A 262 75.83 20.87 35.59
N THR A 263 74.96 21.49 36.38
CA THR A 263 73.62 22.01 36.11
C THR A 263 73.49 23.04 34.99
N SER A 264 72.40 22.97 34.21
CA SER A 264 71.61 24.15 33.87
C SER A 264 70.15 23.77 33.57
N ARG A 265 69.26 24.64 34.01
CA ARG A 265 67.83 24.46 34.23
C ARG A 265 67.07 24.92 32.98
N ALA A 266 66.24 24.05 32.40
CA ALA A 266 65.25 24.39 31.39
C ALA A 266 63.89 23.79 31.78
N PRO A 267 62.76 24.45 31.48
CA PRO A 267 61.49 24.26 32.19
C PRO A 267 60.81 22.92 31.91
N HIS A 268 60.12 22.41 32.92
CA HIS A 268 59.29 21.20 32.90
C HIS A 268 58.22 21.27 31.80
N VAL A 269 58.46 20.54 30.69
CA VAL A 269 57.38 19.99 29.85
C VAL A 269 57.03 18.62 30.44
N ALA A 270 56.25 18.68 31.51
CA ALA A 270 55.59 17.51 32.08
C ALA A 270 54.43 17.08 31.16
N ASP A 271 54.12 15.78 31.23
CA ASP A 271 52.77 15.23 31.03
C ASP A 271 52.22 15.06 29.61
N TRP A 272 52.99 14.48 28.70
CA TRP A 272 52.42 13.91 27.46
C TRP A 272 52.52 12.38 27.31
N THR A 273 53.40 11.72 28.06
CA THR A 273 53.63 10.26 27.92
C THR A 273 52.85 9.41 28.93
N THR A 274 52.37 10.01 30.03
CA THR A 274 51.61 9.30 31.08
C THR A 274 50.10 9.29 30.83
N ARG A 275 49.55 10.29 30.11
CA ARG A 275 48.12 10.34 29.73
C ARG A 275 47.75 9.38 28.59
N MET A 276 48.71 8.98 27.75
CA MET A 276 48.50 8.04 26.64
C MET A 276 48.49 6.56 27.07
N LYS A 277 48.97 6.21 28.28
CA LYS A 277 48.98 4.82 28.77
C LYS A 277 47.76 4.46 29.64
N VAL A 278 47.11 5.45 30.25
CA VAL A 278 45.85 5.24 31.02
C VAL A 278 44.64 5.16 30.08
N LEU A 279 44.64 5.90 28.96
CA LEU A 279 43.55 5.83 27.98
C LEU A 279 43.56 4.53 27.16
N GLY A 280 44.73 3.93 26.92
CA GLY A 280 44.85 2.63 26.25
C GLY A 280 44.38 1.43 27.07
N SER A 281 44.43 1.54 28.41
CA SER A 281 44.03 0.44 29.31
C SER A 281 42.53 0.46 29.67
N LEU A 282 41.86 1.61 29.54
CA LEU A 282 40.41 1.73 29.72
C LEU A 282 39.61 1.28 28.48
N VAL A 283 40.17 1.40 27.27
CA VAL A 283 39.53 0.90 26.04
C VAL A 283 39.65 -0.63 25.92
N ALA A 284 40.71 -1.23 26.45
CA ALA A 284 40.88 -2.68 26.48
C ALA A 284 39.95 -3.40 27.49
N LEU A 285 39.51 -2.72 28.55
CA LEU A 285 38.52 -3.27 29.50
C LEU A 285 37.08 -3.16 28.99
N VAL A 286 36.77 -2.14 28.18
CA VAL A 286 35.44 -1.99 27.53
C VAL A 286 35.27 -2.98 26.38
N LEU A 287 36.35 -3.39 25.71
CA LEU A 287 36.30 -4.34 24.59
C LEU A 287 36.28 -5.83 24.99
N LEU A 288 36.50 -6.18 26.27
CA LEU A 288 36.39 -7.57 26.76
C LEU A 288 35.10 -7.89 27.53
N SER A 289 34.22 -6.91 27.76
CA SER A 289 32.89 -7.14 28.37
C SER A 289 31.80 -7.50 27.33
N GLY A 290 32.16 -7.65 26.05
CA GLY A 290 31.22 -7.95 24.95
C GLY A 290 31.08 -9.43 24.58
N CYS A 291 31.89 -10.32 25.17
CA CYS A 291 31.80 -11.78 24.93
C CYS A 291 31.45 -12.51 26.23
N GLY A 292 30.32 -12.12 26.79
CA GLY A 292 29.56 -12.90 27.75
C GLY A 292 28.17 -13.16 27.19
N LEU A 293 28.07 -13.82 26.02
CA LEU A 293 26.87 -14.59 25.72
C LEU A 293 26.85 -15.77 26.71
N SER A 294 26.46 -15.46 27.95
CA SER A 294 25.53 -16.36 28.60
C SER A 294 24.40 -16.48 27.60
N ALA A 295 24.19 -17.70 27.09
CA ALA A 295 22.90 -18.06 26.58
C ALA A 295 21.92 -17.81 27.75
N GLN A 296 21.42 -16.59 27.85
CA GLN A 296 20.01 -16.42 28.13
C GLN A 296 19.35 -17.27 27.06
N THR A 297 19.04 -18.50 27.44
CA THR A 297 17.73 -19.05 27.16
C THR A 297 16.76 -17.96 27.55
N GLY A 298 16.56 -17.00 26.64
CA GLY A 298 15.30 -16.29 26.59
C GLY A 298 14.32 -17.43 26.59
N SER A 299 13.59 -17.57 27.70
CA SER A 299 12.30 -18.20 27.61
C SER A 299 11.66 -17.45 26.46
N ALA A 300 11.58 -18.09 25.28
CA ALA A 300 10.62 -17.66 24.28
C ALA A 300 9.36 -17.47 25.13
N SER A 301 8.87 -16.23 25.24
CA SER A 301 7.62 -16.03 25.95
C SER A 301 6.69 -17.09 25.38
N GLY A 302 6.17 -18.01 26.20
CA GLY A 302 5.43 -19.19 25.75
C GLY A 302 4.17 -18.87 24.94
N LYS A 303 4.00 -17.61 24.55
CA LYS A 303 2.90 -17.05 23.80
C LYS A 303 2.96 -17.45 22.34
N VAL A 304 1.82 -17.80 21.79
CA VAL A 304 1.62 -18.03 20.36
C VAL A 304 1.72 -16.69 19.62
N PRO A 305 2.62 -16.51 18.64
CA PRO A 305 2.65 -15.32 17.79
C PRO A 305 1.46 -15.32 16.83
N VAL A 306 0.56 -14.36 17.00
CA VAL A 306 -0.66 -14.18 16.21
C VAL A 306 -0.57 -12.87 15.43
N VAL A 307 -0.93 -12.93 14.15
CA VAL A 307 -1.11 -11.73 13.33
C VAL A 307 -2.54 -11.68 12.84
N ALA A 308 -3.25 -10.61 13.13
CA ALA A 308 -4.54 -10.32 12.50
C ALA A 308 -4.32 -9.24 11.44
N VAL A 309 -4.91 -9.39 10.26
CA VAL A 309 -4.82 -8.33 9.25
C VAL A 309 -5.54 -7.09 9.77
N GLU A 310 -6.78 -7.24 10.22
CA GLU A 310 -7.60 -6.16 10.74
C GLU A 310 -7.55 -6.09 12.27
N ASN A 311 -7.60 -4.87 12.81
CA ASN A 311 -7.51 -4.66 14.26
C ASN A 311 -8.68 -5.23 15.06
N PHE A 312 -9.88 -5.33 14.49
CA PHE A 312 -11.03 -5.90 15.18
C PHE A 312 -10.89 -7.42 15.39
N TRP A 313 -10.38 -8.16 14.41
CA TRP A 313 -10.02 -9.57 14.60
C TRP A 313 -8.86 -9.72 15.57
N GLY A 314 -7.89 -8.80 15.53
CA GLY A 314 -6.80 -8.74 16.50
C GLY A 314 -7.28 -8.52 17.93
N SER A 315 -8.24 -7.63 18.16
CA SER A 315 -8.83 -7.40 19.48
C SER A 315 -9.51 -8.65 20.02
N ILE A 316 -10.31 -9.34 19.19
CA ILE A 316 -10.93 -10.61 19.57
C ILE A 316 -9.86 -11.66 19.93
N ALA A 317 -8.83 -11.82 19.09
CA ALA A 317 -7.76 -12.76 19.34
C ALA A 317 -6.95 -12.45 20.60
N ALA A 318 -6.76 -11.17 20.92
CA ALA A 318 -6.06 -10.75 22.13
C ALA A 318 -6.86 -11.10 23.40
N GLN A 319 -8.19 -10.98 23.36
CA GLN A 319 -9.06 -11.32 24.48
C GLN A 319 -9.15 -12.83 24.71
N VAL A 320 -9.28 -13.59 23.63
CA VAL A 320 -9.33 -15.07 23.68
C VAL A 320 -7.97 -15.66 24.06
N GLY A 321 -6.89 -15.12 23.47
CA GLY A 321 -5.53 -15.60 23.71
C GLY A 321 -4.92 -15.14 25.04
N GLY A 322 -5.36 -13.99 25.56
CA GLY A 322 -4.92 -13.42 26.83
C GLY A 322 -3.41 -13.43 27.00
N GLU A 323 -2.92 -13.95 28.13
CA GLU A 323 -1.48 -13.95 28.40
C GLU A 323 -0.67 -14.96 27.57
N HIS A 324 -1.32 -15.90 26.89
CA HIS A 324 -0.71 -16.98 26.10
C HIS A 324 -0.69 -16.71 24.59
N ALA A 325 -1.15 -15.53 24.14
CA ALA A 325 -1.01 -15.08 22.76
C ALA A 325 -0.30 -13.72 22.68
N ALA A 326 0.52 -13.54 21.66
CA ALA A 326 1.13 -12.26 21.32
C ALA A 326 0.53 -11.80 19.99
N VAL A 327 -0.45 -10.89 20.05
CA VAL A 327 -1.24 -10.46 18.89
C VAL A 327 -0.71 -9.15 18.31
N THR A 328 -0.50 -9.13 17.00
CA THR A 328 -0.16 -7.94 16.22
C THR A 328 -1.22 -7.73 15.14
N SER A 329 -1.74 -6.50 15.01
CA SER A 329 -2.64 -6.13 13.91
C SER A 329 -1.90 -5.35 12.84
N ILE A 330 -2.13 -5.65 11.56
CA ILE A 330 -1.50 -4.93 10.44
C ILE A 330 -2.20 -3.58 10.20
N ILE A 331 -3.51 -3.62 9.95
CA ILE A 331 -4.34 -2.44 9.74
C ILE A 331 -4.93 -2.02 11.09
N ALA A 332 -4.19 -1.16 11.79
CA ALA A 332 -4.58 -0.62 13.10
C ALA A 332 -4.98 0.86 13.07
N ASN A 333 -4.65 1.58 11.99
CA ASN A 333 -4.96 3.00 11.87
C ASN A 333 -6.47 3.21 11.61
N PRO A 334 -7.20 3.93 12.47
CA PRO A 334 -8.63 4.20 12.28
C PRO A 334 -8.93 5.04 11.03
N ASP A 335 -7.95 5.74 10.47
CA ASP A 335 -8.10 6.57 9.29
C ASP A 335 -7.79 5.83 7.98
N THR A 336 -7.36 4.56 8.06
CA THR A 336 -7.05 3.74 6.90
C THR A 336 -8.28 2.98 6.45
N ASP A 337 -8.62 3.11 5.16
CA ASP A 337 -9.56 2.23 4.48
C ASP A 337 -8.86 0.90 4.15
N PRO A 338 -9.33 -0.24 4.68
CA PRO A 338 -8.71 -1.54 4.39
C PRO A 338 -8.82 -1.97 2.92
N HIS A 339 -9.81 -1.48 2.16
CA HIS A 339 -9.96 -1.78 0.73
C HIS A 339 -8.82 -1.21 -0.13
N ASP A 340 -8.27 -0.06 0.27
CA ASP A 340 -7.21 0.66 -0.45
C ASP A 340 -5.81 0.40 0.13
N TYR A 341 -5.69 -0.51 1.10
CA TYR A 341 -4.43 -0.75 1.78
C TYR A 341 -3.40 -1.49 0.91
N ASP A 342 -2.21 -0.90 0.77
CA ASP A 342 -1.06 -1.53 0.12
C ASP A 342 -0.04 -2.02 1.17
N PRO A 343 0.23 -3.34 1.27
CA PRO A 343 1.09 -3.88 2.30
C PRO A 343 2.55 -3.47 2.14
N THR A 344 3.20 -3.16 3.25
CA THR A 344 4.62 -2.85 3.30
C THR A 344 5.48 -4.12 3.37
N PRO A 345 6.79 -4.03 3.05
CA PRO A 345 7.73 -5.11 3.31
C PRO A 345 7.84 -5.51 4.79
N GLN A 346 7.45 -4.63 5.71
CA GLN A 346 7.39 -4.96 7.13
C GLN A 346 6.21 -5.87 7.44
N ASP A 347 5.05 -5.64 6.83
CA ASP A 347 3.85 -6.47 7.01
C ASP A 347 4.09 -7.89 6.50
N ALA A 348 4.75 -8.01 5.34
CA ALA A 348 5.19 -9.30 4.82
C ALA A 348 6.10 -10.06 5.80
N ARG A 349 7.03 -9.36 6.48
CA ARG A 349 7.88 -9.99 7.52
C ARG A 349 7.09 -10.39 8.75
N THR A 350 6.16 -9.54 9.19
CA THR A 350 5.29 -9.80 10.33
C THR A 350 4.44 -11.06 10.08
N ILE A 351 3.76 -11.14 8.93
CA ILE A 351 2.99 -12.32 8.51
C ILE A 351 3.88 -13.56 8.38
N ALA A 352 5.10 -13.40 7.85
CA ALA A 352 6.01 -14.51 7.67
C ALA A 352 6.48 -15.17 8.98
N GLN A 353 6.50 -14.43 10.08
CA GLN A 353 6.95 -14.90 11.40
C GLN A 353 5.82 -15.43 12.29
N ALA A 354 4.56 -15.22 11.88
CA ALA A 354 3.39 -15.61 12.65
C ALA A 354 3.17 -17.13 12.65
N LYS A 355 2.70 -17.67 13.78
CA LYS A 355 2.21 -19.06 13.87
C LYS A 355 0.71 -19.16 13.60
N TYR A 356 -0.02 -18.10 13.88
CA TYR A 356 -1.42 -17.96 13.57
C TYR A 356 -1.66 -16.66 12.80
N VAL A 357 -2.36 -16.73 11.67
CA VAL A 357 -2.75 -15.54 10.90
C VAL A 357 -4.25 -15.52 10.73
N ILE A 358 -4.89 -14.40 11.05
CA ILE A 358 -6.32 -14.19 10.87
C ILE A 358 -6.51 -13.18 9.73
N VAL A 359 -7.26 -13.59 8.71
CA VAL A 359 -7.61 -12.81 7.52
C VAL A 359 -9.13 -12.75 7.41
N ASN A 360 -9.68 -11.61 7.01
CA ASN A 360 -11.12 -11.44 6.82
C ASN A 360 -11.63 -12.28 5.64
N GLY A 361 -10.89 -12.30 4.54
CA GLY A 361 -11.25 -13.01 3.32
C GLY A 361 -12.31 -12.29 2.49
N VAL A 362 -13.02 -13.05 1.63
CA VAL A 362 -14.13 -12.52 0.79
C VAL A 362 -13.69 -11.47 -0.24
N GLY A 363 -12.38 -11.25 -0.39
CA GLY A 363 -11.80 -10.23 -1.27
C GLY A 363 -11.35 -8.96 -0.55
N TYR A 364 -11.67 -8.81 0.74
CA TYR A 364 -11.35 -7.61 1.54
C TYR A 364 -9.84 -7.38 1.68
N ASP A 365 -9.11 -8.44 2.01
CA ASP A 365 -7.68 -8.44 2.30
C ASP A 365 -6.93 -9.40 1.37
N ALA A 366 -7.30 -9.39 0.08
CA ALA A 366 -6.75 -10.27 -0.94
C ALA A 366 -5.20 -10.19 -1.07
N TRP A 367 -4.60 -9.09 -0.65
CA TRP A 367 -3.14 -8.94 -0.58
C TRP A 367 -2.52 -9.85 0.48
N ALA A 368 -3.19 -10.10 1.61
CA ALA A 368 -2.68 -10.93 2.69
C ALA A 368 -2.58 -12.40 2.25
N ALA A 369 -3.60 -12.88 1.53
CA ALA A 369 -3.57 -14.21 0.91
C ALA A 369 -2.35 -14.38 -0.02
N LYS A 370 -2.06 -13.39 -0.87
CA LYS A 370 -0.87 -13.43 -1.76
C LYS A 370 0.44 -13.50 -0.98
N LEU A 371 0.55 -12.79 0.14
CA LEU A 371 1.75 -12.84 1.00
C LEU A 371 1.89 -14.19 1.72
N LEU A 372 0.77 -14.78 2.17
CA LEU A 372 0.74 -16.11 2.78
C LEU A 372 1.16 -17.20 1.78
N ASP A 373 0.67 -17.12 0.54
CA ASP A 373 1.01 -18.04 -0.54
C ASP A 373 2.48 -17.91 -0.99
N ALA A 374 3.03 -16.70 -0.98
CA ALA A 374 4.43 -16.45 -1.30
C ALA A 374 5.41 -16.96 -0.22
N ASN A 375 4.93 -17.21 1.00
CA ASN A 375 5.72 -17.71 2.11
C ASN A 375 4.99 -18.85 2.86
N PRO A 376 4.87 -20.04 2.25
CA PRO A 376 4.18 -21.17 2.87
C PRO A 376 4.96 -21.67 4.09
N ALA A 377 4.24 -21.88 5.20
CA ALA A 377 4.80 -22.39 6.45
C ALA A 377 3.94 -23.56 6.96
N PRO A 378 4.43 -24.81 6.94
CA PRO A 378 3.62 -26.00 7.27
C PRO A 378 3.00 -26.01 8.67
N ALA A 379 3.63 -25.31 9.63
CA ALA A 379 3.16 -25.24 11.01
C ALA A 379 2.29 -24.00 11.30
N ARG A 380 2.03 -23.14 10.30
CA ARG A 380 1.21 -21.93 10.46
C ARG A 380 -0.25 -22.29 10.22
N ILE A 381 -1.11 -21.94 11.17
CA ILE A 381 -2.55 -21.96 10.96
C ILE A 381 -2.98 -20.62 10.38
N VAL A 382 -3.85 -20.64 9.37
CA VAL A 382 -4.49 -19.45 8.81
C VAL A 382 -5.99 -19.59 9.00
N LEU A 383 -6.60 -18.63 9.69
CA LEU A 383 -8.05 -18.48 9.77
C LEU A 383 -8.50 -17.46 8.73
N THR A 384 -9.18 -17.93 7.70
CA THR A 384 -9.98 -17.07 6.80
C THR A 384 -11.40 -17.00 7.33
N VAL A 385 -11.82 -15.85 7.86
CA VAL A 385 -13.15 -15.70 8.47
C VAL A 385 -14.25 -15.92 7.43
N GLY A 386 -14.07 -15.45 6.20
CA GLY A 386 -14.98 -15.71 5.09
C GLY A 386 -15.26 -17.22 4.86
N ASP A 387 -14.22 -18.05 4.88
CA ASP A 387 -14.35 -19.50 4.68
C ASP A 387 -15.09 -20.15 5.87
N LEU A 388 -14.76 -19.71 7.10
CA LEU A 388 -15.42 -20.17 8.33
C LEU A 388 -16.94 -19.99 8.27
N VAL A 389 -17.40 -18.84 7.75
CA VAL A 389 -18.82 -18.49 7.69
C VAL A 389 -19.47 -18.75 6.33
N GLY A 390 -18.77 -19.47 5.44
CA GLY A 390 -19.30 -19.91 4.15
C GLY A 390 -19.50 -18.80 3.11
N LYS A 391 -18.78 -17.68 3.23
CA LYS A 391 -18.79 -16.54 2.30
C LYS A 391 -17.75 -16.72 1.20
N LYS A 392 -18.00 -16.11 0.05
CA LYS A 392 -17.17 -16.23 -1.16
C LYS A 392 -16.77 -14.85 -1.66
N VAL A 393 -15.67 -14.80 -2.42
CA VAL A 393 -15.24 -13.56 -3.08
C VAL A 393 -16.40 -12.93 -3.86
N GLY A 394 -16.64 -11.64 -3.62
CA GLY A 394 -17.77 -10.89 -4.18
C GLY A 394 -19.02 -10.84 -3.29
N ASP A 395 -19.08 -11.63 -2.22
CA ASP A 395 -20.04 -11.39 -1.14
C ASP A 395 -19.63 -10.15 -0.32
N ASN A 396 -20.54 -9.66 0.50
CA ASN A 396 -20.27 -8.55 1.42
C ASN A 396 -19.16 -8.93 2.42
N PRO A 397 -18.02 -8.20 2.45
CA PRO A 397 -16.86 -8.51 3.29
C PRO A 397 -16.98 -8.02 4.74
N HIS A 398 -18.02 -7.29 5.11
CA HIS A 398 -18.17 -6.65 6.42
C HIS A 398 -18.58 -7.63 7.54
N LEU A 399 -17.89 -8.76 7.63
CA LEU A 399 -18.29 -9.94 8.41
C LEU A 399 -18.39 -9.66 9.92
N TRP A 400 -17.57 -8.75 10.43
CA TRP A 400 -17.55 -8.38 11.85
C TRP A 400 -18.83 -7.69 12.33
N TYR A 401 -19.66 -7.17 11.41
CA TYR A 401 -20.96 -6.62 11.75
C TYR A 401 -22.05 -7.69 11.97
N SER A 402 -21.78 -8.96 11.66
CA SER A 402 -22.67 -10.07 11.98
C SER A 402 -22.37 -10.65 13.37
N PRO A 403 -23.31 -10.58 14.33
CA PRO A 403 -23.10 -11.13 15.67
C PRO A 403 -22.81 -12.64 15.65
N SER A 404 -23.44 -13.38 14.73
CA SER A 404 -23.24 -14.83 14.60
C SER A 404 -21.88 -15.19 14.02
N TYR A 405 -21.30 -14.34 13.15
CA TYR A 405 -19.97 -14.57 12.60
C TYR A 405 -18.89 -14.23 13.63
N VAL A 406 -19.11 -13.20 14.44
CA VAL A 406 -18.24 -12.87 15.58
C VAL A 406 -18.17 -14.03 16.57
N ASP A 407 -19.31 -14.60 16.95
CA ASP A 407 -19.34 -15.75 17.87
C ASP A 407 -18.59 -16.98 17.30
N GLN A 408 -18.75 -17.26 16.00
CA GLN A 408 -18.01 -18.33 15.32
C GLN A 408 -16.51 -18.05 15.27
N ALA A 409 -16.11 -16.81 14.98
CA ALA A 409 -14.71 -16.41 14.96
C ALA A 409 -14.06 -16.55 16.35
N VAL A 410 -14.75 -16.19 17.42
CA VAL A 410 -14.28 -16.37 18.81
C VAL A 410 -13.99 -17.85 19.11
N GLU A 411 -14.92 -18.74 18.76
CA GLU A 411 -14.77 -20.19 18.97
C GLU A 411 -13.62 -20.77 18.13
N GLN A 412 -13.52 -20.34 16.87
CA GLN A 412 -12.49 -20.82 15.96
C GLN A 412 -11.10 -20.36 16.40
N VAL A 413 -10.96 -19.12 16.87
CA VAL A 413 -9.72 -18.60 17.43
C VAL A 413 -9.27 -19.42 18.64
N ALA A 414 -10.17 -19.74 19.58
CA ALA A 414 -9.81 -20.60 20.71
C ALA A 414 -9.41 -22.02 20.29
N SER A 415 -10.09 -22.58 19.28
CA SER A 415 -9.77 -23.89 18.71
C SER A 415 -8.37 -23.91 18.08
N ASP A 416 -8.04 -22.89 17.28
CA ASP A 416 -6.76 -22.82 16.59
C ASP A 416 -5.59 -22.51 17.54
N LEU A 417 -5.79 -21.63 18.52
CA LEU A 417 -4.81 -21.41 19.58
C LEU A 417 -4.56 -22.69 20.39
N GLY A 418 -5.60 -23.46 20.71
CA GLY A 418 -5.46 -24.76 21.38
C GLY A 418 -4.75 -25.83 20.54
N LYS A 419 -4.80 -25.75 19.21
CA LYS A 419 -3.99 -26.63 18.34
C LYS A 419 -2.52 -26.22 18.31
N LEU A 420 -2.24 -24.92 18.38
CA LEU A 420 -0.88 -24.36 18.38
C LEU A 420 -0.19 -24.50 19.74
N ASP A 421 -0.97 -24.49 20.81
CA ASP A 421 -0.53 -24.71 22.19
C ASP A 421 -1.52 -25.61 22.94
N ALA A 422 -1.25 -26.91 22.87
CA ALA A 422 -2.09 -27.93 23.49
C ALA A 422 -2.07 -27.88 25.02
N ALA A 423 -1.03 -27.31 25.64
CA ALA A 423 -0.95 -27.19 27.10
C ALA A 423 -1.99 -26.18 27.63
N ASP A 424 -2.22 -25.10 26.89
CA ASP A 424 -3.14 -24.02 27.24
C ASP A 424 -4.49 -24.11 26.51
N ALA A 425 -4.77 -25.19 25.80
CA ALA A 425 -6.03 -25.40 25.06
C ALA A 425 -7.28 -25.18 25.93
N ALA A 426 -7.28 -25.69 27.17
CA ALA A 426 -8.40 -25.51 28.10
C ALA A 426 -8.53 -24.06 28.59
N TYR A 427 -7.42 -23.31 28.66
CA TYR A 427 -7.44 -21.88 28.97
C TYR A 427 -8.12 -21.10 27.86
N PHE A 428 -7.74 -21.31 26.59
CA PHE A 428 -8.35 -20.59 25.46
C PHE A 428 -9.86 -20.85 25.34
N GLN A 429 -10.31 -22.09 25.56
CA GLN A 429 -11.73 -22.43 25.52
C GLN A 429 -12.53 -21.72 26.63
N ARG A 430 -11.96 -21.62 27.85
CA ARG A 430 -12.57 -20.86 28.94
C ARG A 430 -12.61 -19.36 28.62
N GLN A 431 -11.51 -18.80 28.13
CA GLN A 431 -11.45 -17.38 27.73
C GLN A 431 -12.47 -17.05 26.64
N ALA A 432 -12.65 -17.91 25.64
CA ALA A 432 -13.69 -17.72 24.62
C ALA A 432 -15.10 -17.78 25.20
N ALA A 433 -15.39 -18.74 26.08
CA ALA A 433 -16.70 -18.83 26.74
C ALA A 433 -16.99 -17.59 27.60
N ASP A 434 -16.04 -17.17 28.42
CA ASP A 434 -16.15 -15.98 29.26
C ASP A 434 -16.24 -14.71 28.42
N TYR A 435 -15.49 -14.61 27.33
CA TYR A 435 -15.57 -13.47 26.42
C TYR A 435 -16.95 -13.36 25.76
N LYS A 436 -17.56 -14.47 25.33
CA LYS A 436 -18.92 -14.47 24.75
C LYS A 436 -19.99 -14.08 25.78
N VAL A 437 -19.90 -14.59 27.00
CA VAL A 437 -20.94 -14.39 28.03
C VAL A 437 -20.78 -13.06 28.77
N ILE A 438 -19.54 -12.65 29.06
CA ILE A 438 -19.22 -11.49 29.89
C ILE A 438 -18.74 -10.34 29.01
N GLY A 439 -17.73 -10.58 28.17
CA GLY A 439 -17.11 -9.54 27.32
C GLY A 439 -18.09 -8.96 26.29
N LEU A 440 -18.81 -9.82 25.58
CA LEU A 440 -19.81 -9.44 24.57
C LEU A 440 -21.21 -9.20 25.15
N LYS A 441 -21.37 -9.21 26.48
CA LYS A 441 -22.70 -9.08 27.10
C LYS A 441 -23.43 -7.82 26.66
N SER A 442 -22.79 -6.65 26.78
CA SER A 442 -23.43 -5.39 26.41
C SER A 442 -23.71 -5.29 24.89
N TYR A 443 -22.88 -5.92 24.07
CA TYR A 443 -23.06 -5.99 22.62
C TYR A 443 -24.31 -6.81 22.28
N HIS A 444 -24.39 -8.05 22.79
CA HIS A 444 -25.51 -8.96 22.57
C HIS A 444 -26.82 -8.44 23.18
N ASP A 445 -26.78 -7.87 24.38
CA ASP A 445 -27.95 -7.26 25.04
C ASP A 445 -28.51 -6.10 24.19
N THR A 446 -27.64 -5.24 23.63
CA THR A 446 -28.08 -4.10 22.82
C THR A 446 -28.70 -4.57 21.50
N ILE A 447 -28.12 -5.58 20.85
CA ILE A 447 -28.71 -6.22 19.66
C ILE A 447 -30.09 -6.80 19.99
N GLY A 448 -30.19 -7.55 21.09
CA GLY A 448 -31.44 -8.14 21.56
C GLY A 448 -32.52 -7.08 21.82
N ALA A 449 -32.16 -5.98 22.47
CA ALA A 449 -33.06 -4.85 22.73
C ALA A 449 -33.57 -4.21 21.43
N ILE A 450 -32.69 -3.95 20.46
CA ILE A 450 -33.08 -3.40 19.16
C ILE A 450 -34.04 -4.36 18.45
N ARG A 451 -33.69 -5.65 18.41
CA ARG A 451 -34.50 -6.68 17.74
C ARG A 451 -35.89 -6.81 18.35
N GLN A 452 -35.98 -6.80 19.67
CA GLN A 452 -37.24 -6.93 20.39
C GLN A 452 -38.15 -5.72 20.19
N LYS A 453 -37.59 -4.49 20.23
CA LYS A 453 -38.38 -3.25 20.23
C LYS A 453 -38.62 -2.69 18.82
N TYR A 454 -37.69 -2.91 17.89
CA TYR A 454 -37.69 -2.27 16.56
C TYR A 454 -37.59 -3.27 15.39
N GLY A 455 -37.70 -4.58 15.63
CA GLY A 455 -37.70 -5.58 14.56
C GLY A 455 -38.68 -5.24 13.43
N GLY A 456 -38.22 -5.36 12.18
CA GLY A 456 -38.97 -5.01 10.97
C GLY A 456 -39.01 -3.52 10.62
N THR A 457 -38.46 -2.64 11.46
CA THR A 457 -38.38 -1.20 11.18
C THR A 457 -37.56 -0.93 9.92
N LYS A 458 -38.13 -0.17 8.99
CA LYS A 458 -37.45 0.22 7.75
C LYS A 458 -36.30 1.18 8.03
N VAL A 459 -35.11 0.83 7.58
CA VAL A 459 -33.87 1.60 7.73
C VAL A 459 -33.15 1.71 6.40
N GLY A 460 -32.30 2.73 6.26
CA GLY A 460 -31.45 2.90 5.09
C GLY A 460 -29.99 2.98 5.51
N ALA A 461 -29.10 2.70 4.57
CA ALA A 461 -27.66 2.91 4.71
C ALA A 461 -27.04 3.47 3.43
N THR A 462 -25.82 3.99 3.53
CA THR A 462 -25.01 4.45 2.38
C THR A 462 -24.30 3.31 1.68
N GLU A 463 -23.91 2.26 2.40
CA GLU A 463 -23.15 1.13 1.84
C GLU A 463 -23.37 -0.19 2.57
N SER A 464 -22.75 -1.23 2.04
CA SER A 464 -22.97 -2.61 2.45
C SER A 464 -22.56 -2.92 3.90
N ILE A 465 -21.76 -2.07 4.55
CA ILE A 465 -21.25 -2.30 5.92
C ILE A 465 -22.37 -2.55 6.94
N PHE A 466 -23.53 -1.93 6.75
CA PHE A 466 -24.65 -2.03 7.67
C PHE A 466 -25.51 -3.28 7.47
N ALA A 467 -25.35 -4.01 6.36
CA ALA A 467 -26.28 -5.07 5.97
C ALA A 467 -26.36 -6.21 7.00
N TYR A 468 -25.22 -6.72 7.47
CA TYR A 468 -25.19 -7.77 8.49
C TYR A 468 -25.66 -7.28 9.87
N LEU A 469 -25.39 -6.01 10.20
CA LEU A 469 -25.88 -5.41 11.44
C LEU A 469 -27.41 -5.28 11.42
N ALA A 470 -27.99 -4.86 10.29
CA ALA A 470 -29.43 -4.81 10.09
C ALA A 470 -30.06 -6.20 10.21
N GLU A 471 -29.46 -7.23 9.61
CA GLU A 471 -29.90 -8.62 9.73
C GLU A 471 -29.85 -9.11 11.20
N GLY A 472 -28.72 -8.90 11.89
CA GLY A 472 -28.53 -9.32 13.29
C GLY A 472 -29.52 -8.65 14.25
N THR A 473 -29.77 -7.36 14.04
CA THR A 473 -30.74 -6.56 14.82
C THR A 473 -32.19 -6.73 14.36
N GLY A 474 -32.45 -7.49 13.28
CA GLY A 474 -33.79 -7.71 12.74
C GLY A 474 -34.44 -6.47 12.10
N LEU A 475 -33.65 -5.44 11.78
CA LEU A 475 -34.12 -4.25 11.06
C LEU A 475 -34.33 -4.58 9.57
N ASN A 476 -35.24 -3.85 8.93
CA ASN A 476 -35.54 -4.00 7.51
C ASN A 476 -34.75 -2.98 6.69
N LEU A 477 -33.57 -3.37 6.19
CA LEU A 477 -32.76 -2.52 5.32
C LEU A 477 -33.39 -2.45 3.91
N ILE A 478 -33.89 -1.27 3.54
CA ILE A 478 -34.59 -1.08 2.26
C ILE A 478 -33.75 -0.39 1.19
N THR A 479 -32.54 0.07 1.49
CA THR A 479 -31.62 0.60 0.47
C THR A 479 -31.32 -0.53 -0.54
N PRO A 480 -31.39 -0.28 -1.86
CA PRO A 480 -31.05 -1.29 -2.86
C PRO A 480 -29.64 -1.86 -2.66
N SER A 481 -29.50 -3.19 -2.74
CA SER A 481 -28.20 -3.85 -2.55
C SER A 481 -27.14 -3.44 -3.58
N GLY A 482 -27.55 -3.16 -4.83
CA GLY A 482 -26.62 -2.66 -5.85
C GLY A 482 -26.09 -1.26 -5.52
N TYR A 483 -26.91 -0.38 -4.94
CA TYR A 483 -26.44 0.90 -4.39
C TYR A 483 -25.42 0.68 -3.28
N LEU A 484 -25.78 -0.15 -2.29
CA LEU A 484 -24.95 -0.41 -1.13
C LEU A 484 -23.58 -0.97 -1.53
N ASN A 485 -23.55 -1.91 -2.47
CA ASN A 485 -22.32 -2.53 -2.96
C ASN A 485 -21.50 -1.55 -3.82
N ALA A 486 -22.15 -0.77 -4.68
CA ALA A 486 -21.44 0.20 -5.52
C ALA A 486 -20.68 1.22 -4.67
N ILE A 487 -21.33 1.82 -3.66
CA ILE A 487 -20.65 2.75 -2.75
C ILE A 487 -19.50 2.06 -2.01
N SER A 488 -19.72 0.83 -1.52
CA SER A 488 -18.72 0.03 -0.80
C SER A 488 -17.45 -0.23 -1.63
N GLU A 489 -17.61 -0.48 -2.93
CA GLU A 489 -16.50 -0.80 -3.84
C GLU A 489 -15.91 0.45 -4.52
N GLY A 490 -16.30 1.65 -4.09
CA GLY A 490 -15.88 2.91 -4.74
C GLY A 490 -16.41 3.09 -6.17
N ALA A 491 -17.43 2.32 -6.56
CA ALA A 491 -18.08 2.38 -7.86
C ALA A 491 -19.29 3.33 -7.85
N ASP A 492 -19.73 3.74 -9.03
CA ASP A 492 -20.91 4.59 -9.18
C ASP A 492 -22.21 3.76 -9.18
N PRO A 493 -23.16 4.02 -8.27
CA PRO A 493 -24.48 3.39 -8.32
C PRO A 493 -25.26 3.74 -9.58
N SER A 494 -26.23 2.90 -9.98
CA SER A 494 -27.08 3.23 -11.12
C SER A 494 -28.00 4.42 -10.83
N ALA A 495 -28.35 5.19 -11.86
CA ALA A 495 -29.22 6.36 -11.71
C ALA A 495 -30.60 6.01 -11.09
N ALA A 496 -31.12 4.82 -11.41
CA ALA A 496 -32.39 4.34 -10.85
C ALA A 496 -32.29 4.05 -9.35
N GLU A 497 -31.16 3.49 -8.90
CA GLU A 497 -30.89 3.23 -7.50
C GLU A 497 -30.65 4.53 -6.72
N LYS A 498 -29.84 5.46 -7.27
CA LYS A 498 -29.66 6.80 -6.69
C LYS A 498 -31.03 7.48 -6.47
N ALA A 499 -31.88 7.49 -7.50
CA ALA A 499 -33.24 8.03 -7.39
C ALA A 499 -34.09 7.31 -6.33
N THR A 500 -33.97 5.98 -6.22
CA THR A 500 -34.68 5.19 -5.21
C THR A 500 -34.29 5.61 -3.79
N VAL A 501 -32.99 5.73 -3.50
CA VAL A 501 -32.49 6.17 -2.18
C VAL A 501 -32.93 7.59 -1.87
N GLU A 502 -32.86 8.50 -2.85
CA GLU A 502 -33.35 9.86 -2.67
C GLU A 502 -34.85 9.91 -2.36
N ILE A 503 -35.66 9.09 -3.04
CA ILE A 503 -37.09 8.97 -2.76
C ILE A 503 -37.34 8.43 -1.36
N GLN A 504 -36.59 7.41 -0.92
CA GLN A 504 -36.71 6.85 0.43
C GLN A 504 -36.45 7.91 1.51
N ILE A 505 -35.46 8.78 1.30
CA ILE A 505 -35.18 9.92 2.19
C ILE A 505 -36.27 10.99 2.08
N ALA A 506 -36.63 11.39 0.86
CA ALA A 506 -37.57 12.49 0.61
C ALA A 506 -38.97 12.22 1.18
N THR A 507 -39.41 10.96 1.09
CA THR A 507 -40.70 10.47 1.60
C THR A 507 -40.65 10.00 3.05
N ARG A 508 -39.48 10.04 3.70
CA ARG A 508 -39.24 9.49 5.04
C ARG A 508 -39.66 8.01 5.17
N ALA A 509 -39.40 7.21 4.15
CA ALA A 509 -39.66 5.77 4.14
C ALA A 509 -38.76 4.98 5.11
N ILE A 510 -37.65 5.59 5.54
CA ILE A 510 -36.70 5.05 6.51
C ILE A 510 -36.78 5.79 7.84
N LYS A 511 -36.65 5.05 8.94
CA LYS A 511 -36.62 5.59 10.30
C LYS A 511 -35.25 6.15 10.66
N VAL A 512 -34.18 5.49 10.23
CA VAL A 512 -32.78 5.82 10.49
C VAL A 512 -32.00 5.66 9.19
N PHE A 513 -30.98 6.51 9.01
CA PHE A 513 -30.04 6.43 7.91
C PHE A 513 -28.61 6.21 8.44
N ALA A 514 -28.02 5.04 8.20
CA ALA A 514 -26.66 4.71 8.60
C ALA A 514 -25.65 5.14 7.53
N TYR A 515 -24.47 5.63 7.92
CA TYR A 515 -23.40 5.94 6.97
C TYR A 515 -22.02 5.58 7.52
N ASN A 516 -21.10 5.20 6.64
CA ASN A 516 -19.69 5.04 6.99
C ASN A 516 -18.98 6.39 6.99
N SER A 517 -18.31 6.73 8.09
CA SER A 517 -17.52 7.96 8.12
C SER A 517 -16.22 7.89 7.31
N GLN A 518 -15.72 6.69 7.00
CA GLN A 518 -14.49 6.52 6.22
C GLN A 518 -14.75 6.62 4.71
N ASN A 519 -15.94 6.23 4.25
CA ASN A 519 -16.38 6.41 2.87
C ASN A 519 -17.33 7.63 2.72
N SER A 520 -16.76 8.84 2.81
CA SER A 520 -17.52 10.11 2.81
C SER A 520 -17.39 10.91 1.51
N THR A 521 -17.72 10.29 0.37
CA THR A 521 -17.77 10.98 -0.93
C THR A 521 -18.76 12.17 -0.93
N PRO A 522 -18.63 13.15 -1.85
CA PRO A 522 -19.60 14.25 -1.96
C PRO A 522 -21.05 13.80 -2.14
N GLU A 523 -21.27 12.66 -2.79
CA GLU A 523 -22.60 12.06 -2.94
C GLU A 523 -23.14 11.57 -1.59
N VAL A 524 -22.35 10.80 -0.84
CA VAL A 524 -22.71 10.31 0.50
C VAL A 524 -23.00 11.47 1.43
N GLN A 525 -22.16 12.50 1.43
CA GLN A 525 -22.38 13.72 2.23
C GLN A 525 -23.69 14.43 1.84
N GLY A 526 -24.00 14.49 0.54
CA GLY A 526 -25.26 15.03 0.02
C GLY A 526 -26.49 14.26 0.52
N LEU A 527 -26.45 12.92 0.52
CA LEU A 527 -27.53 12.09 1.06
C LEU A 527 -27.69 12.26 2.57
N VAL A 528 -26.59 12.29 3.32
CA VAL A 528 -26.61 12.55 4.76
C VAL A 528 -27.23 13.92 5.05
N ALA A 529 -26.87 14.95 4.29
CA ALA A 529 -27.45 16.29 4.41
C ALA A 529 -28.97 16.27 4.12
N LYS A 530 -29.40 15.58 3.05
CA LYS A 530 -30.83 15.40 2.73
C LYS A 530 -31.59 14.67 3.84
N ALA A 531 -31.02 13.62 4.42
CA ALA A 531 -31.60 12.88 5.54
C ALA A 531 -31.78 13.76 6.78
N ARG A 532 -30.75 14.52 7.14
CA ARG A 532 -30.81 15.49 8.25
C ARG A 532 -31.85 16.59 8.01
N ALA A 533 -31.90 17.15 6.79
CA ALA A 533 -32.89 18.16 6.42
C ALA A 533 -34.33 17.62 6.49
N LYS A 534 -34.50 16.31 6.28
CA LYS A 534 -35.78 15.62 6.46
C LYS A 534 -36.02 15.17 7.90
N ALA A 535 -35.18 15.54 8.87
CA ALA A 535 -35.25 15.11 10.28
C ALA A 535 -35.30 13.57 10.43
N ILE A 536 -34.52 12.87 9.62
CA ILE A 536 -34.23 11.44 9.77
C ILE A 536 -32.93 11.36 10.59
N PRO A 537 -32.93 10.69 11.76
CA PRO A 537 -31.71 10.42 12.52
C PRO A 537 -30.66 9.71 11.67
N VAL A 538 -29.41 10.19 11.77
CA VAL A 538 -28.27 9.64 11.04
C VAL A 538 -27.30 9.00 12.02
N VAL A 539 -26.94 7.74 11.77
CA VAL A 539 -26.02 6.95 12.60
C VAL A 539 -24.70 6.77 11.87
N ARG A 540 -23.60 7.04 12.56
CA ARG A 540 -22.25 6.90 12.01
C ARG A 540 -21.73 5.49 12.30
N LEU A 541 -21.15 4.88 11.28
CA LEU A 541 -20.45 3.60 11.35
C LEU A 541 -19.00 3.76 10.89
N THR A 542 -18.12 2.84 11.28
CA THR A 542 -16.71 2.76 10.84
C THR A 542 -16.34 1.34 10.41
N GLU A 543 -15.26 1.19 9.66
CA GLU A 543 -14.68 -0.09 9.25
C GLU A 543 -13.50 -0.51 10.10
N THR A 544 -12.79 0.45 10.67
CA THR A 544 -11.71 0.21 11.64
C THR A 544 -12.10 0.79 12.99
N MET A 545 -11.50 0.29 14.07
CA MET A 545 -11.85 0.70 15.44
C MET A 545 -11.20 2.04 15.84
N PRO A 546 -11.98 3.08 16.21
CA PRO A 546 -11.46 4.30 16.83
C PRO A 546 -11.73 4.31 18.36
N PRO A 547 -10.73 4.65 19.20
CA PRO A 547 -9.31 4.76 18.87
C PRO A 547 -8.72 3.39 18.49
N ALA A 548 -7.54 3.38 17.85
CA ALA A 548 -6.85 2.17 17.36
C ALA A 548 -6.71 1.03 18.40
N HIS A 549 -6.70 1.38 19.69
CA HIS A 549 -6.52 0.46 20.83
C HIS A 549 -7.84 0.16 21.57
N ALA A 550 -8.98 0.56 21.04
CA ALA A 550 -10.28 0.19 21.58
C ALA A 550 -10.46 -1.32 21.53
N THR A 551 -11.34 -1.84 22.38
CA THR A 551 -11.77 -3.22 22.30
C THR A 551 -12.89 -3.37 21.28
N PHE A 552 -12.98 -4.54 20.64
CA PHE A 552 -14.06 -4.85 19.71
C PHE A 552 -15.45 -4.60 20.31
N GLN A 553 -15.66 -5.09 21.54
CA GLN A 553 -16.95 -4.98 22.21
C GLN A 553 -17.32 -3.54 22.53
N ASP A 554 -16.37 -2.69 22.94
CA ASP A 554 -16.65 -1.29 23.25
C ASP A 554 -17.01 -0.52 21.98
N TRP A 555 -16.23 -0.72 20.91
CA TRP A 555 -16.46 -0.11 19.62
C TRP A 555 -17.83 -0.49 19.03
N GLN A 556 -18.12 -1.78 18.92
CA GLN A 556 -19.38 -2.25 18.35
C GLN A 556 -20.59 -1.88 19.21
N THR A 557 -20.46 -1.97 20.54
CA THR A 557 -21.52 -1.57 21.46
C THR A 557 -21.82 -0.07 21.35
N ALA A 558 -20.81 0.79 21.18
CA ALA A 558 -21.03 2.22 21.01
C ALA A 558 -21.87 2.51 19.76
N GLN A 559 -21.53 1.90 18.63
CA GLN A 559 -22.28 2.05 17.37
C GLN A 559 -23.73 1.54 17.49
N LEU A 560 -23.93 0.41 18.18
CA LEU A 560 -25.25 -0.14 18.48
C LEU A 560 -26.07 0.77 19.40
N LYS A 561 -25.45 1.40 20.40
CA LYS A 561 -26.12 2.36 21.29
C LYS A 561 -26.55 3.62 20.54
N ASP A 562 -25.71 4.14 19.65
CA ASP A 562 -26.07 5.25 18.76
C ASP A 562 -27.25 4.88 17.85
N LEU A 563 -27.25 3.66 17.31
CA LEU A 563 -28.36 3.12 16.53
C LEU A 563 -29.65 3.01 17.35
N LEU A 564 -29.56 2.45 18.56
CA LEU A 564 -30.70 2.31 19.47
C LEU A 564 -31.30 3.68 19.80
N GLN A 565 -30.46 4.67 20.13
CA GLN A 565 -30.90 6.03 20.38
C GLN A 565 -31.59 6.64 19.15
N ALA A 566 -31.03 6.47 17.95
CA ALA A 566 -31.59 6.97 16.70
C ALA A 566 -32.94 6.34 16.34
N LEU A 567 -33.19 5.08 16.71
CA LEU A 567 -34.48 4.41 16.54
C LEU A 567 -35.57 4.95 17.49
N GLY A 568 -35.16 5.70 18.52
CA GLY A 568 -36.02 6.27 19.55
C GLY A 568 -35.85 5.56 20.89
N GLY A 569 -34.60 5.20 21.22
CA GLY A 569 -34.16 4.42 22.38
C GLY A 569 -34.96 4.63 23.64
#